data_AF-A0A7J6E9E1-F1
#
_entry.id   AF-A0A7J6E9E1-F1
#
_cell.length_a   1.000
_cell.length_b   1.000
_cell.length_c   1.000
_cell.angle_alpha   90.00
_cell.angle_beta   90.00
_cell.angle_gamma   90.00
#
_symmetry.space_group_name_H-M   'P 1'
#
loop_
_entity.id
_entity.type
_entity.pdbx_description
1 polymer ?
#
loop_
_entity_poly.entity_id
_entity_poly.type
_entity_poly.pdbx_seq_one_letter_code
_entity_poly.pdbx_strand_id
1 'polypeptide(L)' 'MRTDFTFAPYGPYWKFMKKLCMTQLLGGQTLNKLLPIRSEEIKRFTKLMSKRAESEEPIEIGKELTKLTNNIIT' A
#
# COMPACT_ATOMS: atom_id res chain seq x y z
N MET A 1 -9.82 -7.84 -25.07
CA MET A 1 -8.92 -7.51 -23.95
C MET A 1 -9.71 -6.62 -23.00
N ARG A 2 -9.98 -7.04 -21.75
CA ARG A 2 -10.67 -6.17 -20.77
C ARG A 2 -9.67 -5.15 -20.27
N THR A 3 -9.83 -3.89 -20.65
CA THR A 3 -9.04 -2.77 -20.12
C THR A 3 -9.55 -2.47 -18.71
N ASP A 4 -8.70 -2.65 -17.71
CA ASP A 4 -8.96 -2.14 -16.36
C ASP A 4 -9.17 -0.61 -16.41
N PHE A 5 -9.92 -0.05 -15.47
CA PHE A 5 -10.23 1.38 -15.46
C PHE A 5 -8.96 2.25 -15.38
N THR A 6 -7.88 1.71 -14.81
CA THR A 6 -6.56 2.33 -14.72
C THR A 6 -5.97 2.67 -16.09
N PHE A 7 -6.30 1.88 -17.11
CA PHE A 7 -5.87 2.06 -18.50
C PHE A 7 -7.03 2.44 -19.44
N ALA A 8 -8.20 2.79 -18.90
CA ALA A 8 -9.33 3.20 -19.70
C ALA A 8 -9.14 4.63 -20.25
N PRO A 9 -9.58 4.91 -21.49
CA PRO A 9 -9.55 6.26 -22.02
C PRO A 9 -10.43 7.20 -21.17
N TYR A 10 -10.04 8.47 -21.11
CA TYR A 10 -10.80 9.46 -20.35
C TYR A 10 -12.23 9.58 -20.87
N GLY A 11 -13.20 9.40 -19.98
CA GLY A 11 -14.62 9.40 -20.33
C GLY A 11 -15.51 9.19 -19.10
N PRO A 12 -16.84 9.11 -19.28
CA PRO A 12 -17.79 8.93 -18.17
C PRO A 12 -17.45 7.73 -17.28
N TYR A 13 -17.07 6.60 -17.87
CA TYR A 13 -16.64 5.40 -17.13
C TYR A 13 -15.41 5.67 -16.25
N TRP A 14 -14.34 6.22 -16.83
CA TRP A 14 -13.12 6.54 -16.07
C TRP A 14 -13.40 7.54 -14.93
N LYS A 15 -14.21 8.58 -15.19
CA LYS A 15 -14.60 9.57 -14.18
C LYS A 15 -15.36 8.92 -13.02
N PHE A 16 -16.31 8.03 -13.34
CA PHE A 16 -17.08 7.30 -12.35
C PHE A 16 -16.19 6.40 -11.49
N MET A 17 -15.35 5.58 -12.11
CA MET A 17 -14.44 4.68 -11.40
C MET A 17 -13.45 5.44 -10.52
N LYS A 18 -12.86 6.53 -11.04
CA LYS A 18 -12.00 7.42 -10.25
C LYS A 18 -12.74 7.97 -9.03
N LYS A 19 -13.97 8.47 -9.20
CA LYS A 19 -14.78 8.98 -8.08
C LYS A 19 -15.04 7.87 -7.05
N LEU A 20 -15.37 6.66 -7.50
CA LEU A 20 -15.63 5.53 -6.61
C LEU A 20 -14.38 5.16 -5.79
N CYS A 21 -13.22 4.98 -6.45
CA CYS A 21 -11.98 4.68 -5.77
C CYS A 21 -11.58 5.77 -4.76
N MET A 22 -11.66 7.04 -5.16
CA MET A 22 -11.28 8.15 -4.28
C MET A 22 -12.20 8.32 -3.07
N THR A 23 -13.49 7.98 -3.20
CA THR A 23 -14.46 8.16 -2.11
C THR A 23 -14.55 6.94 -1.20
N GLN A 24 -14.51 5.73 -1.76
CA GLN A 24 -14.76 4.50 -1.01
C GLN A 24 -13.47 3.78 -0.60
N LEU A 25 -12.47 3.70 -1.48
CA LEU A 25 -11.23 2.96 -1.20
C LEU A 25 -10.18 3.86 -0.55
N LEU A 26 -9.97 5.05 -1.12
CA LEU A 26 -8.95 6.01 -0.71
C LEU A 26 -9.54 7.21 0.05
N GLY A 27 -10.81 7.11 0.46
CA GLY A 27 -11.48 8.15 1.26
C GLY A 27 -10.99 8.14 2.71
N GLY A 28 -11.08 9.30 3.38
CA GLY A 28 -10.57 9.48 4.75
C GLY A 28 -11.12 8.47 5.76
N GLN A 29 -12.40 8.09 5.66
CA GLN A 29 -12.98 7.08 6.56
C GLN A 29 -12.31 5.71 6.39
N THR A 30 -12.12 5.25 5.15
CA THR A 30 -11.46 3.97 4.86
C THR A 30 -9.99 4.02 5.24
N LEU A 31 -9.31 5.13 4.97
CA LEU A 31 -7.91 5.32 5.40
C LEU A 31 -7.78 5.26 6.93
N ASN A 32 -8.71 5.85 7.68
CA ASN A 32 -8.71 5.76 9.15
C ASN A 32 -8.95 4.34 9.63
N LYS A 33 -9.81 3.55 8.97
CA LYS A 33 -10.02 2.14 9.28
C LYS A 33 -8.77 1.30 9.03
N LEU A 34 -7.99 1.63 7.99
CA LEU A 34 -6.75 0.93 7.62
C LEU A 34 -5.52 1.44 8.39
N LEU A 35 -5.61 2.57 9.07
CA LEU A 35 -4.51 3.19 9.79
C LEU A 35 -3.86 2.25 10.84
N PRO A 36 -4.61 1.48 11.65
CA PRO A 36 -4.01 0.56 12.62
C PRO A 36 -3.13 -0.49 11.96
N ILE A 37 -3.62 -1.13 10.88
CA ILE A 37 -2.89 -2.17 10.13
C ILE A 37 -1.60 -1.59 9.55
N ARG A 38 -1.69 -0.44 8.88
CA ARG A 38 -0.51 0.25 8.33
C ARG A 38 0.51 0.60 9.41
N SER A 39 0.05 1.05 10.57
CA SER A 39 0.92 1.40 11.69
C SER A 39 1.63 0.18 12.25
N GLU A 40 0.94 -0.96 12.34
CA GLU A 40 1.52 -2.22 12.78
C GLU A 40 2.58 -2.75 11.82
N GLU A 41 2.30 -2.76 10.51
CA GLU A 41 3.25 -3.21 9.50
C GLU A 41 4.50 -2.33 9.44
N ILE A 42 4.35 -1.01 9.59
CA ILE A 42 5.50 -0.09 9.70
C ILE A 42 6.33 -0.40 10.96
N LYS A 43 5.69 -0.59 12.12
CA LYS A 43 6.40 -0.94 13.37
C LYS A 43 7.15 -2.26 13.24
N ARG A 44 6.55 -3.25 12.58
CA ARG A 44 7.18 -4.55 12.30
C ARG A 44 8.39 -4.40 11.40
N PHE A 45 8.28 -3.61 10.33
CA PHE A 45 9.38 -3.29 9.43
C PHE A 45 10.52 -2.59 10.17
N THR A 46 10.25 -1.54 10.95
CA THR A 46 11.31 -0.82 11.69
C THR A 46 12.02 -1.73 12.69
N LYS A 47 11.28 -2.59 13.41
CA LYS A 47 11.86 -3.56 14.34
C LYS A 47 12.75 -4.58 13.62
N LEU A 48 12.35 -5.05 12.44
CA LEU A 48 13.16 -5.93 11.61
C LEU A 48 14.47 -5.24 11.20
N MET A 49 14.39 -3.99 10.74
CA MET A 49 15.58 -3.21 10.32
C MET A 49 16.54 -3.01 11.49
N SER A 50 16.04 -2.63 12.68
CA SER A 50 16.87 -2.50 13.88
C SER A 50 17.59 -3.80 14.24
N LYS A 51 16.86 -4.92 14.25
CA LYS A 51 17.45 -6.23 14.57
C LYS A 51 18.54 -6.64 13.58
N ARG A 52 18.32 -6.41 12.29
CA ARG A 52 19.29 -6.74 11.23
C ARG A 52 20.54 -5.84 11.30
N ALA A 53 20.36 -4.58 11.68
CA ALA A 53 21.46 -3.66 11.91
C ALA A 53 22.33 -4.10 13.11
N GLU A 54 21.71 -4.55 14.20
CA GLU A 54 22.42 -5.10 15.37
C GLU A 54 23.22 -6.37 15.04
N SER A 55 22.73 -7.20 14.10
CA SER A 55 23.42 -8.41 13.66
C SER A 55 24.43 -8.19 12.51
N GLU A 56 24.65 -6.94 12.09
CA GLU A 56 25.52 -6.55 10.96
C GLU A 56 25.21 -7.31 9.65
N GLU A 57 23.95 -7.73 9.49
CA GLU A 57 23.53 -8.50 8.32
C GLU A 57 23.21 -7.54 7.16
N PRO A 58 23.70 -7.80 5.93
CA PRO A 58 23.36 -6.99 4.78
C PRO A 58 21.85 -7.06 4.48
N ILE A 59 21.23 -5.90 4.31
CA ILE A 59 19.79 -5.78 4.04
C ILE A 59 19.58 -5.25 2.63
N GLU A 60 18.77 -5.97 1.85
CA GLU A 60 18.26 -5.46 0.59
C GLU A 60 16.94 -4.71 0.83
N ILE A 61 17.06 -3.39 1.02
CA ILE A 61 15.94 -2.52 1.40
C ILE A 61 14.77 -2.61 0.41
N GLY A 62 15.05 -2.72 -0.90
CA GLY A 62 14.02 -2.82 -1.93
C GLY A 62 13.10 -4.04 -1.75
N LYS A 63 13.67 -5.20 -1.40
CA LYS A 63 12.88 -6.42 -1.11
C LYS A 63 12.02 -6.25 0.13
N GLU A 64 12.57 -5.70 1.19
CA GLU A 64 11.84 -5.50 2.45
C GLU A 64 10.72 -4.44 2.31
N LEU A 65 10.93 -3.38 1.52
CA LEU A 65 9.89 -2.40 1.19
C LEU A 65 8.79 -3.00 0.31
N THR A 66 9.15 -3.86 -0.63
CA THR A 66 8.17 -4.59 -1.46
C THR A 66 7.29 -5.49 -0.58
N LYS A 67 7.91 -6.19 0.37
CA LYS A 67 7.19 -7.02 1.35
C LYS A 67 6.28 -6.19 2.25
N LEU A 68 6.77 -5.06 2.78
CA LEU A 68 5.96 -4.13 3.56
C LEU A 68 4.74 -3.65 2.76
N THR A 69 4.94 -3.27 1.50
CA THR A 69 3.86 -2.81 0.62
C THR A 69 2.80 -3.91 0.41
N ASN A 70 3.23 -5.14 0.17
CA ASN A 70 2.32 -6.28 -0.01
C ASN A 70 1.49 -6.56 1.24
N ASN A 71 2.12 -6.54 2.43
CA ASN A 71 1.41 -6.73 3.71
C ASN A 71 0.44 -5.60 4.03
N ILE A 72 0.70 -4.37 3.57
CA ILE A 72 -0.23 -3.25 3.75
C ILE A 72 -1.48 -3.42 2.86
N ILE A 73 -1.34 -4.07 1.71
CA ILE A 73 -2.41 -4.24 0.71
C ILE A 73 -3.23 -5.52 0.95
N THR A 74 -2.60 -6.59 1.48
CA THR A 74 -3.17 -7.95 1.59
C THR A 74 -3.53 -8.27 3.04
#